data_AF-A0A4Y9ZP25-F1
#
_entry.id   AF-A0A4Y9ZP25-F1
#
_cell.length_a   1.000
_cell.length_b   1.000
_cell.length_c   1.000
_cell.angle_alpha   90.00
_cell.angle_beta   90.00
_cell.angle_gamma   90.00
#
_symmetry.space_group_name_H-M   'P 1'
#
loop_
_entity.id
_entity.type
_entity.pdbx_description
1 polymer ?
#
loop_
_entity_poly.entity_id
_entity_poly.type
_entity_poly.pdbx_seq_one_letter_code
_entity_poly.pdbx_strand_id
1 'polypeptide(L)'
;MAPPLPPPRAPQTTNTLPDAPSDGPQSHGTLFLEPMMGTPLAVYVHKDVDDRDTVVDLIQRHGGIVSPGYSGVTYILVDPHKETGQNLYRQYAGKKNKMVLDARWVH
;
A
#
# COMPACT_ATOMS: atom_id res chain seq x y z
N MET A 1 6.48 63.79 -17.55
CA MET A 1 7.73 63.24 -18.14
C MET A 1 8.72 63.12 -16.98
N ALA A 2 9.21 61.98 -16.50
CA ALA A 2 9.41 60.64 -17.04
C ALA A 2 9.01 59.56 -15.98
N PRO A 3 8.80 58.28 -16.34
CA PRO A 3 8.52 57.21 -15.37
C PRO A 3 9.78 56.83 -14.57
N PRO A 4 9.65 56.40 -13.30
CA PRO A 4 10.77 55.90 -12.50
C PRO A 4 11.26 54.53 -13.00
N LEU A 5 12.57 54.31 -12.90
CA LEU A 5 13.28 53.10 -13.31
C LEU A 5 12.78 51.85 -12.57
N PRO A 6 12.80 50.65 -13.19
CA PRO A 6 12.52 49.40 -12.49
C PRO A 6 13.66 49.08 -11.48
N PRO A 7 13.35 48.42 -10.35
CA PRO A 7 14.37 47.98 -9.41
C PRO A 7 15.28 46.89 -10.03
N PRO A 8 16.54 46.77 -9.60
CA PRO A 8 17.43 45.72 -10.06
C PRO A 8 16.86 44.35 -9.69
N ARG A 9 16.83 43.43 -10.66
CA ARG A 9 16.49 42.02 -10.43
C ARG A 9 17.45 41.47 -9.38
N ALA A 10 16.92 41.16 -8.20
CA ALA A 10 17.64 40.37 -7.21
C ALA A 10 18.05 39.02 -7.86
N PRO A 11 19.26 38.51 -7.59
CA PRO A 11 19.60 37.16 -7.98
C PRO A 11 18.56 36.22 -7.36
N GLN A 12 17.93 35.41 -8.22
CA GLN A 12 17.05 34.32 -7.81
C GLN A 12 17.83 33.49 -6.78
N THR A 13 17.46 33.62 -5.52
CA THR A 13 17.88 32.69 -4.48
C THR A 13 17.41 31.33 -4.95
N THR A 14 18.39 30.51 -5.31
CA THR A 14 18.29 29.10 -5.57
C THR A 14 17.37 28.53 -4.51
N ASN A 15 16.22 28.01 -4.96
CA ASN A 15 15.30 27.25 -4.13
C ASN A 15 16.00 25.93 -3.82
N THR A 16 17.04 25.97 -2.97
CA THR A 16 17.50 24.83 -2.21
C THR A 16 16.38 24.52 -1.25
N LEU A 17 15.42 23.72 -1.74
CA LEU A 17 14.76 22.74 -0.91
C LEU A 17 15.86 22.17 -0.01
N PRO A 18 15.71 22.21 1.33
CA PRO A 18 16.39 21.22 2.12
C PRO A 18 15.99 19.89 1.49
N ASP A 19 16.98 19.14 1.02
CA ASP A 19 16.87 17.70 0.86
C ASP A 19 16.58 17.19 2.27
N ALA A 20 15.32 17.33 2.69
CA ALA A 20 14.77 16.52 3.74
C ALA A 20 14.95 15.12 3.19
N PRO A 21 15.66 14.22 3.88
CA PRO A 21 15.45 12.82 3.60
C PRO A 21 13.93 12.67 3.71
N SER A 22 13.29 12.39 2.58
CA SER A 22 11.94 11.85 2.59
C SER A 22 12.07 10.43 3.15
N ASP A 23 12.48 10.35 4.41
CA ASP A 23 11.97 9.40 5.37
C ASP A 23 10.49 9.78 5.53
N GLY A 24 9.72 9.57 4.45
CA GLY A 24 8.30 9.40 4.58
C GLY A 24 8.16 8.32 5.64
N PRO A 25 7.35 8.55 6.69
CA PRO A 25 7.31 7.67 7.84
C PRO A 25 7.23 6.25 7.28
N GLN A 26 8.26 5.46 7.53
CA GLN A 26 8.23 4.06 7.19
C GLN A 26 7.01 3.51 7.90
N SER A 27 5.91 3.34 7.16
CA SER A 27 4.59 2.93 7.64
C SER A 27 4.59 1.46 8.05
N HIS A 28 5.67 0.98 8.68
CA HIS A 28 5.83 -0.39 9.15
C HIS A 28 4.93 -0.71 10.34
N GLY A 29 4.29 0.29 10.96
CA GLY A 29 3.40 0.10 12.11
C GLY A 29 1.90 -0.03 11.77
N THR A 30 1.49 0.29 10.54
CA THR A 30 0.06 0.42 10.18
C THR A 30 -0.25 -0.04 8.75
N LEU A 31 0.52 -1.02 8.24
CA LEU A 31 0.41 -1.56 6.87
C LEU A 31 -1.00 -2.07 6.51
N PHE A 32 -1.79 -2.50 7.51
CA PHE A 32 -3.17 -2.96 7.34
C PHE A 32 -4.20 -2.09 8.08
N LEU A 33 -3.93 -0.79 8.22
CA LEU A 33 -4.88 0.16 8.78
C LEU A 33 -5.18 1.24 7.74
N GLU A 34 -6.45 1.59 7.57
CA GLU A 34 -6.81 2.71 6.71
C GLU A 34 -6.20 4.02 7.28
N PRO A 35 -5.36 4.74 6.50
CA PRO A 35 -4.52 5.84 7.00
C PRO A 35 -5.30 7.06 7.52
N MET A 36 -6.62 7.09 7.35
CA MET A 36 -7.48 8.18 7.84
C MET A 36 -8.51 7.76 8.91
N MET A 37 -8.80 6.45 9.08
CA MET A 37 -9.86 6.00 9.99
C MET A 37 -9.43 4.93 11.01
N GLY A 38 -8.26 4.29 10.87
CA GLY A 38 -7.85 3.23 11.80
C GLY A 38 -8.71 1.97 11.73
N THR A 39 -9.52 1.81 10.68
CA THR A 39 -10.29 0.59 10.42
C THR A 39 -9.30 -0.52 10.02
N PRO A 40 -9.38 -1.72 10.63
CA PRO A 40 -8.54 -2.84 10.26
C PRO A 40 -8.87 -3.31 8.84
N LEU A 41 -7.86 -3.43 7.98
CA LEU A 41 -8.01 -3.99 6.63
C LEU A 41 -8.37 -5.46 6.74
N ALA A 42 -9.50 -5.82 6.14
CA ALA A 42 -9.85 -7.22 5.94
C ALA A 42 -9.09 -7.78 4.75
N VAL A 43 -8.29 -8.82 5.00
CA VAL A 43 -7.45 -9.51 4.03
C VAL A 43 -7.87 -10.97 3.96
N TYR A 44 -8.03 -11.52 2.76
CA TYR A 44 -8.22 -12.95 2.59
C TYR A 44 -6.90 -13.60 2.23
N VAL A 45 -6.53 -14.67 2.94
CA VAL A 45 -5.34 -15.47 2.63
C VAL A 45 -5.82 -16.82 2.08
N HIS A 46 -5.44 -17.13 0.85
CA HIS A 46 -5.83 -18.40 0.23
C HIS A 46 -5.21 -19.60 0.94
N LYS A 47 -5.94 -20.72 1.01
CA LYS A 47 -5.49 -21.95 1.70
C LYS A 47 -4.23 -22.59 1.10
N ASP A 48 -4.00 -22.39 -0.20
CA ASP A 48 -2.86 -22.95 -0.93
C ASP A 48 -1.61 -22.05 -0.86
N VAL A 49 -1.66 -20.97 -0.07
CA VAL A 49 -0.49 -20.13 0.24
C VAL A 49 0.41 -20.89 1.21
N ASP A 50 1.65 -21.12 0.78
CA ASP A 50 2.72 -21.61 1.65
C ASP A 50 2.96 -20.57 2.79
N ASP A 51 3.22 -21.04 4.01
CA ASP A 51 3.37 -20.19 5.21
C ASP A 51 2.15 -19.33 5.57
N ARG A 52 0.94 -19.78 5.20
CA ARG A 52 -0.33 -19.10 5.53
C ARG A 52 -0.44 -18.71 7.01
N ASP A 53 -0.03 -19.56 7.94
CA ASP A 53 -0.09 -19.26 9.38
C ASP A 53 0.79 -18.05 9.76
N THR A 54 2.02 -17.99 9.21
CA THR A 54 2.94 -16.87 9.38
C THR A 54 2.36 -15.58 8.81
N VAL A 55 1.78 -15.64 7.61
CA VAL A 55 1.13 -14.49 6.96
C VAL A 55 -0.07 -14.00 7.80
N VAL A 56 -0.88 -14.93 8.32
CA VAL A 56 -2.04 -14.62 9.17
C VAL A 56 -1.62 -13.98 10.49
N ASP A 57 -0.55 -14.47 11.11
CA ASP A 57 0.04 -13.89 12.32
C ASP A 57 0.58 -12.48 12.03
N LEU A 58 1.29 -12.27 10.93
CA LEU A 58 1.82 -10.96 10.56
C LEU A 58 0.70 -9.96 10.30
N ILE A 59 -0.33 -10.31 9.53
CA ILE A 59 -1.50 -9.45 9.29
C ILE A 59 -2.14 -9.01 10.62
N GLN A 60 -2.34 -9.94 11.55
CA GLN A 60 -2.92 -9.64 12.86
C GLN A 60 -2.01 -8.74 13.70
N ARG A 61 -0.70 -8.99 13.72
CA ARG A 61 0.29 -8.16 14.44
C ARG A 61 0.32 -6.73 13.93
N HIS A 62 0.08 -6.52 12.65
CA HIS A 62 0.03 -5.21 12.01
C HIS A 62 -1.37 -4.56 12.01
N GLY A 63 -2.32 -5.12 12.78
CA GLY A 63 -3.64 -4.53 13.00
C GLY A 63 -4.68 -4.82 11.92
N GLY A 64 -4.41 -5.77 11.01
CA GLY A 64 -5.37 -6.27 10.02
C GLY A 64 -6.24 -7.41 10.56
N ILE A 65 -7.28 -7.77 9.81
CA ILE A 65 -8.13 -8.94 10.09
C ILE A 65 -8.11 -9.92 8.93
N VAL A 66 -8.10 -11.22 9.23
CA VAL A 66 -8.15 -12.27 8.21
C VAL A 66 -9.60 -12.69 7.99
N SER A 67 -10.09 -12.50 6.77
CA SER A 67 -11.42 -12.93 6.38
C SER A 67 -11.42 -14.38 5.90
N PRO A 68 -12.46 -15.18 6.22
CA PRO A 68 -12.62 -16.53 5.70
C PRO A 68 -13.03 -16.57 4.21
N GLY A 69 -13.37 -15.43 3.60
CA GLY A 69 -13.82 -15.38 2.21
C GLY A 69 -13.31 -14.16 1.42
N TYR A 70 -13.02 -14.38 0.14
CA TYR A 70 -12.46 -13.36 -0.77
C TYR A 70 -13.50 -12.34 -1.30
N SER A 71 -14.81 -12.59 -1.13
CA SER A 71 -15.86 -11.73 -1.71
C SER A 71 -15.93 -10.34 -1.06
N GLY A 72 -15.84 -10.29 0.28
CA GLY A 72 -16.01 -9.07 1.07
C GLY A 72 -14.74 -8.28 1.35
N VAL A 73 -13.56 -8.78 0.96
CA VAL A 73 -12.27 -8.15 1.26
C VAL A 73 -11.74 -7.32 0.11
N THR A 74 -10.93 -6.31 0.38
CA THR A 74 -10.24 -5.54 -0.67
C THR A 74 -8.96 -6.25 -1.11
N TYR A 75 -8.29 -6.94 -0.19
CA TYR A 75 -6.99 -7.58 -0.43
C TYR A 75 -7.11 -9.11 -0.39
N ILE A 76 -6.55 -9.75 -1.40
CA ILE A 76 -6.54 -11.21 -1.55
C ILE A 76 -5.09 -11.62 -1.74
N LEU A 77 -4.53 -12.33 -0.76
CA LEU A 77 -3.20 -12.92 -0.84
C LEU A 77 -3.30 -14.32 -1.41
N VAL A 78 -2.57 -14.55 -2.50
CA VAL A 78 -2.51 -15.82 -3.22
C VAL A 78 -1.07 -16.19 -3.53
N ASP A 79 -0.83 -17.46 -3.82
CA ASP A 79 0.43 -17.90 -4.38
C ASP A 79 0.33 -17.92 -5.93
N PRO A 80 1.11 -17.09 -6.65
CA PRO A 80 1.10 -17.04 -8.12
C PRO A 80 1.66 -18.32 -8.77
N HIS A 81 2.38 -19.16 -8.02
CA HIS A 81 2.90 -20.44 -8.51
C HIS A 81 1.86 -21.56 -8.47
N LYS A 82 0.73 -21.37 -7.77
CA LYS A 82 -0.37 -22.35 -7.74
C LYS A 82 -1.45 -21.98 -8.74
N GLU A 83 -2.05 -22.99 -9.36
CA GLU A 83 -3.15 -22.80 -10.33
C GLU A 83 -4.35 -22.07 -9.70
N THR A 84 -4.66 -22.37 -8.43
CA THR A 84 -5.75 -21.71 -7.68
C THR A 84 -5.50 -20.21 -7.49
N GLY A 85 -4.25 -19.81 -7.20
CA GLY A 85 -3.87 -18.41 -7.08
C GLY A 85 -3.93 -17.66 -8.41
N GLN A 86 -3.48 -18.30 -9.49
CA GLN A 86 -3.59 -17.75 -10.85
C GLN A 86 -5.04 -17.56 -11.28
N ASN A 87 -5.93 -18.50 -10.95
CA ASN A 87 -7.36 -18.39 -11.22
C ASN A 87 -7.99 -17.21 -10.46
N LEU A 88 -7.68 -17.05 -9.17
CA LEU A 88 -8.11 -15.90 -8.37
C LEU A 88 -7.61 -14.58 -8.94
N TYR A 89 -6.33 -14.51 -9.32
CA TYR A 89 -5.77 -13.33 -9.97
C TYR A 89 -6.56 -12.98 -11.24
N ARG A 90 -6.77 -13.94 -12.14
CA ARG A 90 -7.56 -13.74 -13.36
C ARG A 90 -9.00 -13.26 -13.09
N GLN A 91 -9.63 -13.78 -12.04
CA GLN A 91 -11.01 -13.47 -11.71
C GLN A 91 -11.19 -12.09 -11.04
N TYR A 92 -10.16 -11.60 -10.34
CA TYR A 92 -10.26 -10.41 -9.48
C TYR A 92 -9.31 -9.25 -9.85
N ALA A 93 -8.25 -9.46 -10.64
CA ALA A 93 -7.28 -8.44 -11.02
C ALA A 93 -7.85 -7.26 -11.83
N GLY A 94 -9.06 -7.41 -12.39
CA GLY A 94 -9.77 -6.34 -13.11
C GLY A 94 -10.86 -5.61 -12.31
N LYS A 95 -11.10 -5.98 -11.04
CA LYS A 95 -12.18 -5.39 -10.24
C LYS A 95 -11.69 -4.17 -9.49
N LYS A 96 -12.40 -3.04 -9.66
CA LYS A 96 -12.03 -1.71 -9.16
C LYS A 96 -11.80 -1.59 -7.64
N ASN A 97 -12.21 -2.58 -6.85
CA ASN A 97 -12.08 -2.63 -5.38
C ASN A 97 -11.42 -3.92 -4.88
N LYS A 98 -10.59 -4.56 -5.71
CA LYS A 98 -9.93 -5.83 -5.39
C LYS A 98 -8.48 -5.77 -5.82
N MET A 99 -7.59 -6.05 -4.89
CA MET A 99 -6.17 -6.22 -5.13
C MET A 99 -5.80 -7.66 -4.82
N VAL A 100 -5.37 -8.39 -5.85
CA VAL A 100 -4.79 -9.71 -5.68
C VAL A 100 -3.28 -9.54 -5.61
N LEU A 101 -2.70 -9.95 -4.49
CA LEU A 101 -1.28 -9.79 -4.18
C LEU A 101 -0.64 -11.17 -4.00
N ASP A 102 0.65 -11.23 -4.28
CA ASP A 102 1.48 -12.36 -3.91
C ASP A 102 1.62 -12.43 -2.38
N ALA A 103 1.56 -13.64 -1.82
CA ALA A 103 1.74 -13.86 -0.39
C ALA A 103 3.10 -13.36 0.13
N ARG A 104 4.14 -13.36 -0.70
CA ARG A 104 5.47 -12.83 -0.34
C ARG A 104 5.50 -11.31 -0.17
N TRP A 105 4.46 -10.59 -0.56
CA TRP A 105 4.36 -9.14 -0.29
C TRP A 105 4.36 -8.82 1.22
N VAL A 106 4.00 -9.81 2.04
CA VAL A 106 3.92 -9.68 3.50
C VAL A 106 5.27 -9.96 4.19
N HIS A 107 6.25 -10.51 3.48
CA HIS A 107 7.56 -10.93 4.02
C HIS A 107 8.65 -9.86 3.98
#